data_AF-A0A367ZZY1-F1
#
_entry.id   AF-A0A367ZZY1-F1
#
_cell.length_a   1.000
_cell.length_b   1.000
_cell.length_c   1.000
_cell.angle_alpha   90.00
_cell.angle_beta   90.00
_cell.angle_gamma   90.00
#
_symmetry.space_group_name_H-M   'P 1'
#
loop_
_entity.id
_entity.type
_entity.pdbx_description
1 polymer ?
#
loop_
_entity_poly.entity_id
_entity_poly.type
_entity_poly.pdbx_seq_one_letter_code
_entity_poly.pdbx_strand_id
1 'polypeptide(L)'
;MHKIFYDLAGDFLLLDVNLTDVFFFIFLKGKMMSITVERKKALIKEYAISSDDTGSSEVQIAVLSERIANLTKHFRIHKKDNHSRCGLLKLVSRRRRLLDYLKKVEKRRYETLISHLGLRR
;
A
#
# COMPACT_ATOMS: atom_id res chain seq x y z
N MET A 1 -7.28 -27.18 42.09
CA MET A 1 -7.75 -25.82 42.39
C MET A 1 -7.43 -24.92 41.21
N HIS A 2 -8.35 -24.90 40.27
CA HIS A 2 -8.39 -24.07 39.06
C HIS A 2 -9.19 -22.81 39.45
N LYS A 3 -8.64 -21.60 39.30
CA LYS A 3 -9.34 -20.30 39.16
C LYS A 3 -8.47 -19.13 39.64
N ILE A 4 -7.57 -18.60 38.79
CA ILE A 4 -7.18 -17.16 38.82
C ILE A 4 -6.68 -16.68 37.42
N PHE A 5 -7.26 -17.09 36.28
CA PHE A 5 -6.75 -16.58 34.98
C PHE A 5 -7.76 -16.33 33.85
N TYR A 6 -9.05 -16.26 34.16
CA TYR A 6 -10.07 -15.87 33.18
C TYR A 6 -10.96 -14.80 33.77
N ASP A 7 -10.56 -13.54 33.62
CA ASP A 7 -11.46 -12.41 33.89
C ASP A 7 -11.05 -11.17 33.07
N LEU A 8 -11.09 -11.32 31.73
CA LEU A 8 -11.10 -10.21 30.75
C LEU A 8 -11.40 -10.72 29.32
N ALA A 9 -12.25 -11.74 29.21
CA ALA A 9 -12.82 -12.21 27.95
C ALA A 9 -14.35 -12.11 28.06
N GLY A 10 -14.83 -10.90 28.32
CA GLY A 10 -16.24 -10.55 28.15
C GLY A 10 -16.54 -10.42 26.66
N ASP A 11 -17.42 -11.29 26.19
CA ASP A 11 -18.42 -10.99 25.16
C ASP A 11 -17.92 -10.66 23.75
N PHE A 12 -17.32 -11.64 23.08
CA PHE A 12 -17.41 -11.70 21.62
C PHE A 12 -18.05 -13.03 21.19
N LEU A 13 -19.37 -12.95 21.06
CA LEU A 13 -20.31 -13.93 20.56
C LEU A 13 -19.71 -15.00 19.62
N LEU A 14 -20.01 -16.25 19.97
CA LEU A 14 -20.14 -17.36 19.03
C LEU A 14 -21.07 -16.93 17.89
N LEU A 15 -20.52 -16.76 16.69
CA LEU A 15 -21.27 -16.67 15.44
C LEU A 15 -20.65 -17.66 14.46
N ASP A 16 -21.51 -18.53 13.94
CA ASP A 16 -21.22 -19.67 13.07
C ASP A 16 -20.29 -19.31 11.92
N VAL A 17 -19.06 -19.82 11.97
CA VAL A 17 -18.08 -19.65 10.89
C VAL A 17 -18.45 -20.58 9.73
N ASN A 18 -19.31 -20.10 8.83
CA ASN A 18 -19.65 -20.82 7.61
C ASN A 18 -18.41 -20.92 6.69
N LEU A 19 -18.31 -21.99 5.89
CA LEU A 19 -17.20 -22.19 4.94
C LEU A 19 -17.06 -21.02 3.94
N THR A 20 -18.15 -20.28 3.71
CA THR A 20 -18.19 -19.01 2.96
C THR A 20 -17.43 -17.87 3.64
N ASP A 21 -17.42 -17.80 4.97
CA ASP A 21 -16.72 -16.75 5.73
C ASP A 21 -15.21 -16.97 5.77
N VAL A 22 -14.76 -18.22 5.85
CA VAL A 22 -13.32 -18.55 5.75
C VAL A 22 -12.82 -18.25 4.34
N PHE A 23 -13.60 -18.57 3.31
CA PHE A 23 -13.24 -18.27 1.92
C PHE A 23 -13.25 -16.76 1.65
N PHE A 24 -14.21 -16.03 2.20
CA PHE A 24 -14.27 -14.57 2.15
C PHE A 24 -13.05 -13.95 2.85
N PHE A 25 -12.67 -14.44 4.02
CA PHE A 25 -11.51 -13.95 4.77
C PHE A 25 -10.18 -14.21 4.03
N ILE A 26 -10.02 -15.38 3.40
CA ILE A 26 -8.84 -15.71 2.56
C ILE A 26 -8.81 -14.83 1.30
N PHE A 27 -9.94 -14.63 0.62
CA PHE A 27 -10.06 -13.77 -0.56
C PHE A 27 -9.80 -12.29 -0.25
N LEU A 28 -10.27 -11.79 0.90
CA LEU A 28 -10.05 -10.42 1.36
C LEU A 28 -8.56 -10.16 1.65
N LYS A 29 -7.85 -11.14 2.22
CA LYS A 29 -6.40 -11.02 2.46
C LYS A 29 -5.57 -10.98 1.17
N GLY A 30 -6.00 -11.65 0.11
CA GLY A 30 -5.34 -11.57 -1.21
C GLY A 30 -5.40 -10.17 -1.84
N LYS A 31 -6.47 -9.41 -1.56
CA LYS A 31 -6.69 -8.07 -2.11
C LYS A 31 -5.77 -6.99 -1.53
N MET A 32 -5.22 -7.21 -0.33
CA MET A 32 -4.41 -6.20 0.39
C MET A 32 -3.04 -5.90 -0.26
N MET A 33 -2.56 -6.73 -1.19
CA MET A 33 -1.27 -6.54 -1.87
C MET A 33 -1.34 -5.63 -3.10
N SER A 34 -2.54 -5.44 -3.67
CA SER A 34 -2.74 -4.65 -4.89
C SER A 34 -3.60 -3.42 -4.61
N ILE A 35 -3.33 -2.33 -5.33
CA ILE A 35 -4.18 -1.16 -5.32
C ILE A 35 -5.52 -1.49 -5.99
N THR A 36 -6.64 -1.01 -5.44
CA THR A 36 -7.94 -1.16 -6.11
C THR A 36 -7.98 -0.32 -7.37
N VAL A 37 -8.82 -0.72 -8.33
CA VAL A 37 -8.95 -0.01 -9.60
C VAL A 37 -9.50 1.40 -9.36
N GLU A 38 -10.43 1.58 -8.42
CA GLU A 38 -10.95 2.92 -8.11
C GLU A 38 -9.86 3.82 -7.53
N ARG A 39 -9.07 3.31 -6.57
CA ARG A 39 -8.01 4.11 -5.94
C ARG A 39 -6.92 4.48 -6.94
N LYS A 40 -6.56 3.57 -7.84
CA LYS A 40 -5.62 3.86 -8.93
C LYS A 40 -6.14 4.97 -9.84
N LYS A 41 -7.42 4.92 -10.25
CA LYS A 41 -8.04 5.97 -11.08
C LYS A 41 -8.07 7.32 -10.34
N ALA A 42 -8.34 7.33 -9.05
CA ALA A 42 -8.32 8.55 -8.24
C ALA A 42 -6.91 9.17 -8.20
N LEU A 43 -5.87 8.37 -7.97
CA LEU A 43 -4.48 8.86 -7.99
C LEU A 43 -4.05 9.37 -9.36
N ILE A 44 -4.50 8.73 -10.45
CA ILE A 44 -4.20 9.24 -11.80
C ILE A 44 -4.81 10.63 -11.95
N LYS A 45 -6.09 10.82 -11.60
CA LYS A 45 -6.75 12.12 -11.71
C LYS A 45 -6.12 13.22 -10.85
N GLU A 46 -5.64 12.86 -9.67
CA GLU A 46 -5.05 13.81 -8.71
C GLU A 46 -3.66 14.30 -9.14
N TYR A 47 -2.84 13.44 -9.75
CA TYR A 47 -1.45 13.74 -10.09
C TYR A 47 -1.20 13.90 -11.59
N ALA A 48 -2.23 13.77 -12.43
CA ALA A 48 -2.12 13.96 -13.87
C ALA A 48 -1.89 15.45 -14.21
N ILE A 49 -0.98 15.69 -15.16
CA ILE A 49 -0.68 17.05 -15.65
C ILE A 49 -1.69 17.46 -16.73
N SER A 50 -2.17 16.47 -17.49
CA SER A 50 -3.17 16.61 -18.53
C SER A 50 -4.24 15.54 -18.36
N SER A 51 -5.44 15.74 -18.91
CA SER A 51 -6.58 14.81 -18.77
C SER A 51 -6.28 13.38 -19.22
N ASP A 52 -5.38 13.21 -20.19
CA ASP A 52 -5.01 11.91 -20.77
C ASP A 52 -3.67 11.37 -20.27
N ASP A 53 -3.07 12.05 -19.28
CA ASP A 53 -1.77 11.67 -18.76
C ASP A 53 -1.88 10.50 -17.77
N THR A 54 -1.58 9.31 -18.27
CA THR A 54 -1.53 8.07 -17.49
C THR A 54 -0.10 7.63 -17.16
N GLY A 55 0.90 8.32 -17.70
CA GLY A 55 2.28 7.85 -17.80
C GLY A 55 3.33 8.78 -17.21
N SER A 56 2.98 9.99 -16.79
CA SER A 56 3.94 10.91 -16.19
C SER A 56 4.63 10.35 -14.95
N SER A 57 5.80 10.93 -14.68
CA SER A 57 6.62 10.51 -13.53
C SER A 57 5.87 10.74 -12.22
N GLU A 58 5.07 11.81 -12.11
CA GLU A 58 4.22 12.16 -10.98
C GLU A 58 3.19 11.07 -10.69
N VAL A 59 2.37 10.73 -11.69
CA VAL A 59 1.34 9.68 -11.58
C VAL A 59 1.99 8.35 -11.20
N GLN A 60 3.11 7.98 -11.84
CA GLN A 60 3.81 6.74 -11.51
C GLN A 60 4.34 6.74 -10.06
N ILE A 61 4.92 7.84 -9.59
CA ILE A 61 5.44 7.96 -8.22
C ILE A 61 4.31 7.89 -7.20
N ALA A 62 3.17 8.53 -7.46
CA ALA A 62 1.99 8.48 -6.59
C ALA A 62 1.46 7.04 -6.45
N VAL A 63 1.26 6.35 -7.58
CA VAL A 63 0.80 4.94 -7.59
C VAL A 63 1.80 4.01 -6.90
N LEU A 64 3.10 4.19 -7.14
CA LEU A 64 4.13 3.39 -6.48
C LEU A 64 4.16 3.64 -4.96
N SER A 65 3.96 4.89 -4.53
CA SER A 65 3.98 5.25 -3.11
C SER A 65 2.82 4.62 -2.35
N GLU A 66 1.61 4.66 -2.92
CA GLU A 66 0.44 3.98 -2.36
C GLU A 66 0.66 2.46 -2.27
N ARG A 67 1.20 1.85 -3.33
CA ARG A 67 1.50 0.41 -3.35
C ARG A 67 2.54 0.02 -2.30
N ILE A 68 3.59 0.83 -2.13
CA ILE A 68 4.61 0.64 -1.08
C ILE A 68 3.98 0.74 0.31
N ALA A 69 3.10 1.72 0.55
CA ALA A 69 2.42 1.88 1.84
C ALA A 69 1.55 0.66 2.18
N ASN A 70 0.79 0.15 1.21
CA ASN A 70 -0.06 -1.03 1.39
C ASN A 70 0.76 -2.31 1.65
N LEU A 71 1.83 -2.54 0.88
CA LEU A 71 2.75 -3.66 1.10
C LEU A 71 3.46 -3.57 2.46
N THR A 72 3.84 -2.37 2.89
CA THR A 72 4.48 -2.17 4.19
C THR A 72 3.53 -2.55 5.33
N LYS A 73 2.24 -2.18 5.24
CA LYS A 73 1.21 -2.60 6.20
C LYS A 73 1.07 -4.13 6.23
N HIS A 74 1.07 -4.78 5.06
CA HIS A 74 0.98 -6.24 4.96
C HIS A 74 2.16 -6.95 5.65
N PHE A 75 3.41 -6.49 5.45
CA PHE A 75 4.59 -7.11 6.06
C PHE A 75 4.71 -6.94 7.57
N ARG A 76 3.98 -5.99 8.17
CA ARG A 76 3.89 -5.89 9.65
C ARG A 76 3.22 -7.13 10.25
N ILE A 77 2.23 -7.67 9.53
CA ILE A 77 1.50 -8.88 9.92
C ILE A 77 2.27 -10.13 9.47
N HIS A 78 2.73 -10.16 8.21
CA HIS A 78 3.39 -11.31 7.60
C HIS A 78 4.92 -11.16 7.61
N LYS A 79 5.53 -11.38 8.78
CA LYS A 79 6.98 -11.16 8.99
C LYS A 79 7.90 -12.14 8.24
N LYS A 80 7.40 -13.29 7.78
CA LYS A 80 8.21 -14.34 7.13
C LYS A 80 8.18 -14.30 5.59
N ASP A 81 7.40 -13.41 4.98
CA ASP A 81 7.34 -13.30 3.52
C ASP A 81 8.54 -12.53 2.97
N ASN A 82 9.56 -13.27 2.53
CA ASN A 82 10.80 -12.70 1.98
C ASN A 82 10.73 -12.48 0.47
N HIS A 83 9.95 -13.29 -0.26
CA HIS A 83 9.81 -13.18 -1.71
C HIS A 83 9.09 -11.88 -2.09
N SER A 84 8.00 -11.56 -1.39
CA SER A 84 7.25 -10.32 -1.63
C SER A 84 8.03 -9.08 -1.17
N ARG A 85 8.90 -9.21 -0.16
CA ARG A 85 9.83 -8.12 0.24
C ARG A 85 10.86 -7.80 -0.83
N CYS A 86 11.38 -8.81 -1.54
CA CYS A 86 12.23 -8.57 -2.70
C CYS A 86 11.47 -7.75 -3.77
N GLY A 87 10.20 -8.07 -4.02
CA GLY A 87 9.31 -7.27 -4.87
C GLY A 87 9.15 -5.82 -4.38
N LEU A 88 8.98 -5.62 -3.07
CA LEU A 88 8.91 -4.29 -2.46
C LEU A 88 10.19 -3.47 -2.70
N LEU A 89 11.37 -4.06 -2.50
CA LEU A 89 12.64 -3.37 -2.72
C LEU A 89 12.81 -2.93 -4.18
N LYS A 90 12.36 -3.74 -5.15
CA LYS A 90 12.32 -3.36 -6.57
C LYS A 90 11.41 -2.16 -6.81
N LEU A 91 10.23 -2.11 -6.18
CA LEU A 91 9.30 -0.97 -6.28
C LEU A 91 9.90 0.32 -5.67
N VAL A 92 10.53 0.22 -4.48
CA VAL A 92 11.22 1.35 -3.84
C VAL A 92 12.33 1.89 -4.73
N SER A 93 13.12 0.99 -5.33
CA SER A 93 14.21 1.34 -6.25
C SER A 93 13.70 2.03 -7.51
N ARG A 94 12.58 1.54 -8.09
CA ARG A 94 11.93 2.17 -9.23
C ARG A 94 11.44 3.58 -8.89
N ARG A 95 10.78 3.76 -7.74
CA ARG A 95 10.32 5.08 -7.27
C ARG A 95 11.50 6.05 -7.11
N ARG A 96 12.61 5.59 -6.52
CA ARG A 96 13.84 6.40 -6.37
C ARG A 96 14.37 6.87 -7.72
N ARG A 97 14.47 5.98 -8.71
CA ARG A 97 14.92 6.35 -10.07
C ARG A 97 14.02 7.41 -10.72
N LEU A 98 12.70 7.33 -10.55
CA LEU A 98 11.76 8.33 -11.06
C LEU A 98 11.91 9.68 -10.36
N LEU A 99 12.11 9.68 -9.04
CA LEU A 99 12.38 10.90 -8.27
C LEU A 99 13.72 11.54 -8.69
N ASP A 100 14.75 10.73 -8.90
CA ASP A 100 16.05 11.21 -9.38
C ASP A 100 15.96 11.77 -10.81
N TYR A 101 15.12 11.19 -11.67
CA TYR A 101 14.83 11.73 -13.00
C TYR A 101 14.10 13.08 -12.91
N LEU A 102 13.02 13.18 -12.14
CA LEU A 102 12.29 14.45 -11.95
C LEU A 102 13.19 15.54 -11.39
N LYS A 103 14.06 15.21 -10.42
CA LYS A 103 15.03 16.15 -9.86
C LYS A 103 15.99 16.71 -10.91
N LYS A 104 16.38 15.90 -11.90
CA LYS A 104 17.27 16.32 -13.00
C LYS A 104 16.55 17.16 -14.05
N VAL A 105 15.31 16.82 -14.37
CA VAL A 105 14.53 17.52 -15.39
C VAL A 105 13.99 18.84 -14.86
N GLU A 106 13.28 18.81 -13.73
CA GLU A 106 12.63 19.98 -13.17
C GLU A 106 12.57 19.91 -11.64
N LYS A 107 13.44 20.68 -10.99
CA LYS A 107 13.57 20.70 -9.54
C LYS A 107 12.30 21.18 -8.82
N ARG A 108 11.55 22.13 -9.40
CA ARG A 108 10.31 22.66 -8.81
C ARG A 108 9.23 21.57 -8.68
N ARG A 109 8.96 20.82 -9.75
CA ARG A 109 8.02 19.69 -9.72
C ARG A 109 8.41 18.63 -8.69
N TYR A 110 9.69 18.33 -8.59
CA TYR A 110 10.21 17.41 -7.58
C TYR A 110 9.92 17.88 -6.14
N GLU A 111 10.15 19.16 -5.83
CA GLU A 111 9.90 19.72 -4.49
C GLU A 111 8.41 19.74 -4.14
N THR A 112 7.55 20.12 -5.09
CA THR A 112 6.09 20.07 -4.92
C THR A 112 5.61 18.64 -4.69
N LEU A 113 6.07 17.69 -5.49
CA LEU A 113 5.66 16.29 -5.39
C LEU A 113 6.10 15.65 -4.07
N ILE A 114 7.32 15.92 -3.62
CA ILE A 114 7.81 15.41 -2.32
C ILE A 114 7.01 15.99 -1.17
N SER A 115 6.70 17.29 -1.21
CA SER A 115 5.91 17.95 -0.17
C SER A 115 4.50 17.36 -0.10
N HIS A 116 3.88 17.12 -1.26
CA HIS A 116 2.55 16.55 -1.36
C HIS A 116 2.49 15.09 -0.86
N LEU A 117 3.50 14.28 -1.17
CA LEU A 117 3.57 12.86 -0.78
C LEU A 117 4.21 12.62 0.60
N GLY A 118 4.75 13.64 1.26
CA GLY A 118 5.41 13.52 2.56
C GLY A 118 6.62 12.59 2.57
N LEU A 119 7.35 12.47 1.45
CA LEU A 119 8.48 11.54 1.33
C LEU A 119 9.75 12.14 1.96
N ARG A 120 10.36 11.43 2.92
CA ARG A 120 11.68 11.79 3.49
C ARG A 120 12.84 11.32 2.60
N ARG A 121 13.92 12.11 2.60
CA ARG A 121 15.14 11.92 1.81
C ARG A 121 16.14 11.01 2.50
#